data_AF-A0AAN7YWV4-F1
#
_entry.id   AF-A0AAN7YWV4-F1
#
_cell.length_a   1.000
_cell.length_b   1.000
_cell.length_c   1.000
_cell.angle_alpha   90.00
_cell.angle_beta   90.00
_cell.angle_gamma   90.00
#
_symmetry.space_group_name_H-M   'P 1'
#
loop_
_entity.id
_entity.type
_entity.pdbx_description
1 polymer ?
#
loop_
_entity_poly.entity_id
_entity_poly.type
_entity_poly.pdbx_seq_one_letter_code
_entity_poly.pdbx_strand_id
1 'polypeptide(L)'
;MSSSNNSSGFVKNENRRPPPTMCDSVRAASLKCSETNSKYDCKIFFEAATKCRSEKTKLDDEEKTIKKYLNDELTEPQRISLQNRIDEIKSIKSKQYPVPN
;
A
#
# COMPACT_ATOMS: atom_id res chain seq x y z
N MET A 1 -49.40 -21.18 -3.00
CA MET A 1 -48.02 -21.15 -3.50
C MET A 1 -47.21 -20.25 -2.58
N SER A 2 -46.43 -20.85 -1.70
CA SER A 2 -45.58 -20.14 -0.74
C SER A 2 -44.23 -19.88 -1.40
N SER A 3 -43.87 -18.61 -1.58
CA SER A 3 -42.53 -18.23 -2.05
C SER A 3 -41.72 -17.71 -0.87
N SER A 4 -40.68 -18.45 -0.52
CA SER A 4 -39.67 -18.08 0.46
C SER A 4 -38.46 -17.44 -0.21
N ASN A 5 -37.74 -16.63 0.58
CA ASN A 5 -36.29 -16.35 0.53
C ASN A 5 -35.79 -15.38 -0.56
N ASN A 6 -34.74 -14.58 -0.37
CA ASN A 6 -33.81 -14.38 0.73
C ASN A 6 -33.21 -12.98 0.50
N SER A 7 -33.48 -12.00 1.37
CA SER A 7 -32.82 -10.71 1.27
C SER A 7 -31.46 -10.83 1.94
N SER A 8 -30.44 -11.17 1.16
CA SER A 8 -29.05 -11.27 1.58
C SER A 8 -28.61 -9.94 2.22
N GLY A 9 -28.65 -9.90 3.54
CA GLY A 9 -28.07 -8.81 4.32
C GLY A 9 -26.58 -8.76 4.04
N PHE A 10 -26.13 -7.73 3.32
CA PHE A 10 -24.72 -7.37 3.24
C PHE A 10 -24.27 -6.90 4.63
N VAL A 11 -23.85 -7.84 5.47
CA VAL A 11 -23.13 -7.54 6.71
C VAL A 11 -21.78 -6.95 6.29
N LYS A 12 -21.66 -5.62 6.31
CA LYS A 12 -20.37 -4.94 6.14
C LYS A 12 -19.47 -5.36 7.30
N ASN A 13 -18.65 -6.36 7.05
CA ASN A 13 -17.62 -6.83 7.97
C ASN A 13 -16.45 -5.84 7.91
N GLU A 14 -16.66 -4.64 8.45
CA GLU A 14 -15.72 -3.50 8.38
C GLU A 14 -14.37 -3.82 9.04
N ASN A 15 -14.36 -4.81 9.95
CA ASN A 15 -13.19 -5.24 10.73
C ASN A 15 -12.26 -6.26 10.03
N ARG A 16 -12.52 -6.64 8.77
CA ARG A 16 -11.67 -7.61 8.03
C ARG A 16 -10.84 -6.99 6.90
N ARG A 17 -10.89 -5.68 6.71
CA ARG A 17 -10.07 -5.04 5.68
C ARG A 17 -8.62 -4.99 6.15
N PRO A 18 -7.65 -5.42 5.33
CA PRO A 18 -6.25 -5.22 5.66
C PRO A 18 -6.01 -3.71 5.88
N PRO A 19 -5.05 -3.36 6.75
CA PRO A 19 -4.74 -1.96 6.98
C PRO A 19 -4.40 -1.27 5.67
N PRO A 20 -4.76 0.02 5.53
CA PRO A 20 -4.56 0.75 4.30
C PRO A 20 -3.07 0.75 3.94
N THR A 21 -2.78 0.45 2.69
CA THR A 21 -1.41 0.47 2.16
C THR A 21 -1.09 1.83 1.56
N MET A 22 0.20 2.17 1.47
CA MET A 22 0.69 3.38 0.78
C MET A 22 0.09 3.57 -0.63
N CYS A 23 -0.30 2.48 -1.31
CA CYS A 23 -0.80 2.53 -2.70
C CYS A 23 -2.32 2.48 -2.83
N ASP A 24 -3.06 2.49 -1.72
CA ASP A 24 -4.51 2.31 -1.77
C ASP A 24 -5.22 3.49 -2.43
N SER A 25 -4.74 4.72 -2.22
CA SER A 25 -5.26 5.94 -2.85
C SER A 25 -5.21 5.88 -4.39
N VAL A 26 -4.03 5.61 -4.96
CA VAL A 26 -3.81 5.51 -6.41
C VAL A 26 -4.49 4.29 -7.03
N ARG A 27 -4.60 3.18 -6.29
CA ARG A 27 -5.41 2.02 -6.70
C ARG A 27 -6.88 2.38 -6.78
N ALA A 28 -7.42 3.06 -5.76
CA ALA A 28 -8.82 3.48 -5.77
C ALA A 28 -9.09 4.50 -6.89
N ALA A 29 -8.19 5.45 -7.12
CA ALA A 29 -8.32 6.45 -8.18
C ALA A 29 -8.30 5.82 -9.59
N SER A 30 -7.39 4.88 -9.84
CA SER A 30 -7.34 4.15 -11.12
C SER A 30 -8.60 3.34 -11.38
N LEU A 31 -9.13 2.64 -10.36
CA LEU A 31 -10.39 1.91 -10.46
C LEU A 31 -11.56 2.85 -10.76
N LYS A 32 -11.71 3.92 -9.98
CA LYS A 32 -12.78 4.91 -10.16
C LYS A 32 -12.75 5.55 -11.54
N CYS A 33 -11.57 5.89 -12.05
CA CYS A 33 -11.45 6.45 -13.41
C CYS A 33 -11.92 5.45 -14.47
N SER A 34 -11.56 4.16 -14.32
CA SER A 34 -11.91 3.11 -15.27
C SER A 34 -13.38 2.69 -15.26
N GLU A 35 -14.16 3.12 -14.27
CA GLU A 35 -15.61 2.92 -14.23
C GLU A 35 -16.34 3.82 -15.24
N THR A 36 -15.76 4.99 -15.58
CA THR A 36 -16.42 6.02 -16.39
C THR A 36 -15.69 6.35 -17.68
N ASN A 37 -14.37 6.12 -17.76
CA ASN A 37 -13.55 6.52 -18.90
C ASN A 37 -12.83 5.32 -19.53
N SER A 38 -12.26 5.54 -20.72
CA SER A 38 -11.43 4.51 -21.34
C SER A 38 -10.13 4.32 -20.55
N LYS A 39 -9.50 3.15 -20.71
CA LYS A 39 -8.20 2.87 -20.08
C LYS A 39 -7.13 3.90 -20.45
N TYR A 40 -7.21 4.49 -21.65
CA TYR A 40 -6.24 5.47 -22.13
C TYR A 40 -6.34 6.78 -21.34
N ASP A 41 -7.56 7.24 -21.04
CA ASP A 41 -7.81 8.45 -20.26
C ASP A 41 -7.34 8.30 -18.80
N CYS A 42 -7.37 7.07 -18.29
CA CYS A 42 -6.94 6.74 -16.92
C CYS A 42 -5.45 6.40 -16.79
N LYS A 43 -4.66 6.53 -17.87
CA LYS A 43 -3.25 6.12 -17.92
C LYS A 43 -2.43 6.72 -16.78
N ILE A 44 -2.63 7.99 -16.44
CA ILE A 44 -1.90 8.68 -15.38
C ILE A 44 -2.08 8.01 -14.01
N PHE A 45 -3.28 7.52 -13.70
CA PHE A 45 -3.55 6.81 -12.45
C PHE A 45 -2.93 5.42 -12.43
N PHE A 46 -2.92 4.70 -13.55
CA PHE A 46 -2.26 3.40 -13.65
C PHE A 46 -0.73 3.50 -13.54
N GLU A 47 -0.15 4.55 -14.12
CA GLU A 47 1.27 4.84 -13.96
C GLU A 47 1.60 5.18 -12.51
N ALA A 48 0.81 6.03 -11.85
CA ALA A 48 0.98 6.35 -10.43
C ALA A 48 0.85 5.09 -9.54
N ALA A 49 -0.13 4.22 -9.80
CA ALA A 49 -0.27 2.95 -9.10
C ALA A 49 0.91 2.01 -9.32
N THR A 50 1.52 2.03 -10.50
CA THR A 50 2.72 1.23 -10.82
C THR A 50 3.96 1.79 -10.14
N LYS A 51 4.14 3.11 -10.14
CA LYS A 51 5.23 3.79 -9.42
C LYS A 51 5.14 3.54 -7.91
N CYS A 52 3.95 3.67 -7.33
CA CYS A 52 3.75 3.37 -5.92
C CYS A 52 4.15 1.93 -5.56
N ARG A 53 3.74 0.94 -6.37
CA ARG A 53 4.13 -0.46 -6.15
C ARG A 53 5.64 -0.64 -6.21
N SER A 54 6.30 -0.03 -7.19
CA SER A 54 7.76 -0.07 -7.33
C SER A 54 8.47 0.52 -6.10
N GLU A 55 8.03 1.69 -5.62
CA GLU A 55 8.59 2.31 -4.42
C GLU A 55 8.34 1.49 -3.16
N LYS A 56 7.13 0.94 -3.01
CA LYS A 56 6.80 0.05 -1.89
C LYS A 56 7.74 -1.15 -1.84
N THR A 57 7.95 -1.82 -2.99
CA THR A 57 8.86 -2.97 -3.08
C THR A 57 10.28 -2.58 -2.69
N LYS A 58 10.79 -1.44 -3.17
CA LYS A 58 12.12 -0.96 -2.79
C LYS A 58 12.27 -0.75 -1.28
N LEU A 59 11.27 -0.14 -0.65
CA LEU A 59 11.25 0.07 0.80
C LEU A 59 11.15 -1.24 1.58
N ASP A 60 10.35 -2.19 1.10
CA ASP A 60 10.21 -3.53 1.72
C ASP A 60 11.53 -4.32 1.61
N ASP A 61 12.21 -4.27 0.47
CA ASP A 61 13.51 -4.93 0.24
C ASP A 61 14.62 -4.28 1.06
N GLU A 62 14.62 -2.95 1.17
CA GLU A 62 15.55 -2.22 2.02
C GLU A 62 15.33 -2.55 3.50
N GLU A 63 14.09 -2.51 3.99
CA GLU A 63 13.73 -2.87 5.37
C GLU A 63 14.18 -4.30 5.70
N LYS A 64 13.95 -5.25 4.78
CA LYS A 64 14.39 -6.65 4.92
C LYS A 64 15.91 -6.77 4.99
N THR A 65 16.61 -6.00 4.16
CA THR A 65 18.08 -5.99 4.11
C THR A 65 18.66 -5.42 5.41
N ILE A 66 18.13 -4.30 5.90
CA ILE A 66 18.56 -3.70 7.17
C ILE A 66 18.32 -4.65 8.34
N LYS A 67 17.14 -5.28 8.41
CA LYS A 67 16.83 -6.27 9.44
C LYS A 67 17.78 -7.45 9.42
N LYS A 68 18.33 -7.82 8.26
CA LYS A 68 19.35 -8.86 8.16
C LYS A 68 20.65 -8.39 8.81
N TYR A 69 21.15 -7.20 8.45
CA TYR A 69 22.38 -6.64 9.01
C TYR A 69 22.32 -6.39 10.51
N LEU A 70 21.13 -6.07 11.06
CA LEU A 70 20.96 -5.89 12.51
C LEU A 70 21.24 -7.15 13.34
N ASN A 71 21.29 -8.33 12.71
CA ASN A 71 21.68 -9.58 13.37
C ASN A 71 23.20 -9.84 13.36
N ASP A 72 23.97 -9.06 12.61
CA ASP A 72 25.43 -9.19 12.54
C ASP A 72 26.11 -8.39 13.68
N GLU A 73 27.41 -8.60 13.87
CA GLU A 73 28.20 -7.77 14.79
C GLU A 73 28.34 -6.34 14.23
N LEU A 74 27.66 -5.40 14.90
CA LEU A 74 27.67 -3.99 14.56
C LEU A 74 28.17 -3.18 15.75
N THR A 75 28.87 -2.09 15.45
CA THR A 75 29.13 -1.05 16.44
C THR A 75 27.82 -0.33 16.81
N GLU A 76 27.75 0.24 18.01
CA GLU A 76 26.57 1.00 18.45
C GLU A 76 26.14 2.12 17.47
N PRO A 77 27.05 2.93 16.90
CA PRO A 77 26.67 3.93 15.89
C PRO A 77 26.03 3.32 14.63
N GLN A 78 26.52 2.16 14.17
CA GLN A 78 25.94 1.47 13.02
C GLN A 78 24.53 0.95 13.34
N ARG A 79 24.35 0.36 14.53
CA ARG A 79 23.04 -0.11 14.99
C ARG A 79 22.02 1.02 15.04
N ILE A 80 22.37 2.15 15.62
CA ILE A 80 21.50 3.34 15.72
C ILE A 80 21.15 3.86 14.31
N SER A 81 22.14 3.97 13.42
CA SER A 81 21.93 4.42 12.04
C SER A 81 20.94 3.54 11.28
N LEU A 82 21.11 2.21 11.37
CA LEU A 82 20.20 1.25 10.75
C LEU A 82 18.80 1.29 11.35
N GLN A 83 18.68 1.47 12.67
CA GLN A 83 17.39 1.60 13.35
C GLN A 83 16.64 2.86 12.92
N ASN A 84 17.34 4.00 12.83
CA ASN A 84 16.77 5.25 12.31
C ASN A 84 16.23 5.06 10.88
N ARG A 85 16.97 4.35 10.04
CA ARG A 85 16.53 4.08 8.66
C ARG A 85 15.27 3.21 8.60
N ILE A 86 15.13 2.22 9.48
CA ILE A 86 13.87 1.45 9.60
C ILE A 86 12.70 2.37 9.96
N ASP A 87 12.90 3.31 10.87
CA ASP A 87 11.82 4.20 11.32
C ASP A 87 11.45 5.24 10.25
N GLU A 88 12.42 5.70 9.45
CA GLU A 88 12.15 6.45 8.22
C GLU A 88 11.32 5.65 7.22
N ILE A 89 11.68 4.39 6.95
CA ILE A 89 10.95 3.52 6.02
C ILE A 89 9.49 3.34 6.49
N LYS A 90 9.26 3.11 7.80
CA LYS A 90 7.91 3.02 8.37
C LYS A 90 7.14 4.33 8.18
N SER A 91 7.79 5.47 8.43
CA SER A 91 7.19 6.80 8.24
C SER A 91 6.78 7.00 6.78
N ILE A 92 7.62 6.63 5.81
CA ILE A 92 7.29 6.72 4.38
C ILE A 92 6.11 5.81 4.04
N LYS A 93 6.15 4.53 4.45
CA LYS A 93 5.09 3.54 4.19
C LYS A 93 3.74 3.88 4.84
N SER A 94 3.74 4.72 5.87
CA SER A 94 2.51 5.20 6.53
C SER A 94 1.80 6.30 5.74
N LYS A 95 2.50 7.00 4.84
CA LYS A 95 1.95 8.08 4.02
C LYS A 95 1.29 7.49 2.78
N GLN A 96 0.19 8.10 2.33
CA GLN A 96 -0.44 7.72 1.07
C GLN A 96 0.36 8.26 -0.11
N TYR A 97 0.48 7.46 -1.17
CA TYR A 97 1.08 7.90 -2.41
C TYR A 97 0.22 8.99 -3.06
N PRO A 98 0.82 10.06 -3.62
CA PRO A 98 0.06 11.13 -4.23
C PRO A 98 -0.78 10.63 -5.42
N VAL A 99 -2.05 11.02 -5.43
CA VAL A 99 -2.94 10.81 -6.57
C VAL A 99 -2.77 11.97 -7.54
N PRO A 100 -2.50 11.73 -8.83
CA PRO A 100 -2.39 12.79 -9.83
C PRO A 100 -3.76 13.48 -10.07
N ASN A 101 -3.73 14.75 -10.45
CA ASN A 101 -4.92 15.53 -10.84
C ASN A 101 -5.31 15.25 -12.29
#